data_AF-A0A5C7TS65-F1
#
_entry.id   AF-A0A5C7TS65-F1
#
_cell.length_a   1.000
_cell.length_b   1.000
_cell.length_c   1.000
_cell.angle_alpha   90.00
_cell.angle_beta   90.00
_cell.angle_gamma   90.00
#
_symmetry.space_group_name_H-M   'P 1'
#
loop_
_entity.id
_entity.type
_entity.pdbx_description
1 polymer ?
#
loop_
_entity_poly.entity_id
_entity_poly.type
_entity_poly.pdbx_seq_one_letter_code
_entity_poly.pdbx_strand_id
1 'polypeptide(L)'
;MYITLDQLAVNPGAKELAEVATPEHLPIVDAALMYARLTGASRATWQPEELDACEQAVSRINAAITDAAGLIDGFLSVRGYLPLQQVPDILVVWCRAIVRYKLHINRLNSDDKDPVTRDYNDALKLLRLTADGKFSLGAADPVSTSSNAPEWTAGQSTFRDALRDY
;
A
#
# COMPACT_ATOMS: atom_id res chain seq x y z
N MET A 1 3.54 5.31 9.90
CA MET A 1 3.80 5.36 8.45
C MET A 1 3.66 3.94 7.90
N TYR A 2 2.81 3.73 6.90
CA TYR A 2 2.43 2.40 6.41
C TYR A 2 3.18 1.95 5.15
N ILE A 3 3.63 2.90 4.34
CA ILE A 3 4.33 2.64 3.08
C ILE A 3 5.54 3.55 2.96
N THR A 4 6.59 3.06 2.31
CA THR A 4 7.84 3.78 2.06
C THR A 4 7.96 4.23 0.61
N LEU A 5 8.84 5.20 0.35
CA LEU A 5 9.15 5.63 -1.01
C LEU A 5 9.76 4.49 -1.86
N ASP A 6 10.56 3.63 -1.26
CA ASP A 6 11.15 2.46 -1.92
C ASP A 6 10.06 1.46 -2.39
N GLN A 7 9.09 1.17 -1.53
CA GLN A 7 7.94 0.34 -1.90
C GLN A 7 7.09 0.94 -3.03
N LEU A 8 6.95 2.26 -3.07
CA LEU A 8 6.27 2.97 -4.16
C LEU A 8 7.09 2.97 -5.46
N ALA A 9 8.42 2.98 -5.36
CA ALA A 9 9.33 2.85 -6.50
C ALA A 9 9.22 1.49 -7.20
N VAL A 10 8.84 0.45 -6.46
CA VAL A 10 8.54 -0.89 -7.02
C VAL A 10 7.13 -0.96 -7.59
N ASN A 11 6.13 -0.44 -6.86
CA ASN A 11 4.74 -0.41 -7.30
C ASN A 11 4.02 0.79 -6.66
N PRO A 12 3.52 1.76 -7.43
CA PRO A 12 3.24 1.69 -8.88
C PRO A 12 4.45 1.85 -9.81
N GLY A 13 5.58 2.37 -9.31
CA GLY A 13 6.79 2.56 -10.09
C GLY A 13 7.12 4.02 -10.37
N ALA A 14 8.43 4.31 -10.54
CA ALA A 14 8.93 5.66 -10.69
C ALA A 14 8.38 6.41 -11.92
N LYS A 15 8.11 5.71 -13.02
CA LYS A 15 7.52 6.32 -14.23
C LYS A 15 6.13 6.88 -13.94
N GLU A 16 5.24 6.05 -13.39
CA GLU A 16 3.88 6.49 -13.06
C GLU A 16 3.92 7.64 -12.04
N LEU A 17 4.75 7.50 -10.99
CA LEU A 17 4.91 8.55 -9.98
C LEU A 17 5.42 9.86 -10.56
N ALA A 18 6.35 9.83 -11.52
CA ALA A 18 6.79 11.04 -12.20
C ALA A 18 5.64 11.70 -12.97
N GLU A 19 4.85 10.92 -13.71
CA GLU A 19 3.71 11.45 -14.50
C GLU A 19 2.63 12.08 -13.63
N VAL A 20 2.36 11.54 -12.43
CA VAL A 20 1.23 12.00 -11.59
C VAL A 20 1.64 12.94 -10.46
N ALA A 21 2.88 12.88 -10.01
CA ALA A 21 3.34 13.73 -8.93
C ALA A 21 4.00 15.02 -9.42
N THR A 22 4.52 15.07 -10.65
CA THR A 22 5.10 16.31 -11.19
C THR A 22 4.03 17.41 -11.27
N PRO A 23 4.28 18.61 -10.74
CA PRO A 23 3.36 19.73 -10.88
C PRO A 23 3.03 20.02 -12.35
N GLU A 24 1.75 20.28 -12.66
CA GLU A 24 1.25 20.44 -14.04
C GLU A 24 1.95 21.54 -14.86
N HIS A 25 2.55 22.53 -14.19
CA HIS A 25 3.26 23.64 -14.82
C HIS A 25 4.74 23.35 -15.13
N LEU A 26 5.25 22.18 -14.72
CA LEU A 26 6.64 21.76 -14.91
C LEU A 26 6.73 20.63 -15.94
N PRO A 27 7.89 20.49 -16.64
CA PRO A 27 8.15 19.30 -17.43
C PRO A 27 8.16 18.06 -16.54
N ILE A 28 7.54 16.97 -17.01
CA ILE A 28 7.49 15.69 -16.30
C ILE A 28 8.91 15.26 -15.94
N VAL A 29 9.13 14.95 -14.66
CA VAL A 29 10.42 14.50 -14.13
C VAL A 29 10.86 13.22 -14.84
N ASP A 30 12.16 13.12 -15.17
CA ASP A 30 12.72 11.91 -15.74
C ASP A 30 12.50 10.69 -14.81
N ALA A 31 12.05 9.57 -15.37
CA ALA A 31 11.71 8.39 -14.58
C ALA A 31 12.90 7.76 -13.85
N ALA A 32 14.12 7.84 -14.43
CA ALA A 32 15.34 7.37 -13.78
C ALA A 32 15.78 8.32 -12.66
N LEU A 33 15.60 9.65 -12.82
CA LEU A 33 15.79 10.61 -11.74
C LEU A 33 14.82 10.34 -10.58
N MET A 34 13.53 10.15 -10.90
CA MET A 34 12.52 9.80 -9.90
C MET A 34 12.88 8.49 -9.18
N TYR A 35 13.26 7.44 -9.92
CA TYR A 35 13.67 6.17 -9.33
C TYR A 35 14.88 6.34 -8.40
N ALA A 36 15.91 7.06 -8.84
CA ALA A 36 17.09 7.34 -8.03
C ALA A 36 16.73 8.10 -6.75
N ARG A 37 15.79 9.05 -6.84
CA ARG A 37 15.32 9.80 -5.68
C ARG A 37 14.54 8.95 -4.68
N LEU A 38 13.70 8.03 -5.15
CA LEU A 38 12.87 7.18 -4.29
C LEU A 38 13.69 6.10 -3.57
N THR A 39 14.73 5.58 -4.23
CA THR A 39 15.59 4.50 -3.72
C THR A 39 16.88 4.99 -3.04
N GLY A 40 17.17 6.29 -3.11
CA GLY A 40 18.37 6.88 -2.53
C GLY A 40 19.65 6.71 -3.37
N ALA A 41 19.52 6.36 -4.65
CA ALA A 41 20.66 6.27 -5.57
C ALA A 41 21.24 7.66 -5.93
N SER A 42 22.43 7.66 -6.53
CA SER A 42 23.11 8.89 -6.96
C SER A 42 22.30 9.64 -8.02
N ARG A 43 22.27 10.98 -7.90
CA ARG A 43 21.57 11.91 -8.78
C ARG A 43 22.49 12.98 -9.39
N ALA A 44 23.80 12.73 -9.38
CA ALA A 44 24.82 13.73 -9.76
C ALA A 44 24.84 14.11 -11.26
N THR A 45 24.15 13.37 -12.11
CA THR A 45 24.15 13.56 -13.57
C THR A 45 23.07 14.54 -14.06
N TRP A 46 22.06 14.82 -13.24
CA TRP A 46 20.94 15.71 -13.58
C TRP A 46 21.24 17.16 -13.19
N GLN A 47 20.66 18.09 -13.94
CA GLN A 47 20.81 19.53 -13.71
C GLN A 47 20.06 19.97 -12.44
N PRO A 48 20.49 21.07 -11.78
CA PRO A 48 19.85 21.57 -10.57
C PRO A 48 18.34 21.80 -10.72
N GLU A 49 17.88 22.26 -11.88
CA GLU A 49 16.46 22.51 -12.16
C GLU A 49 15.66 21.20 -12.22
N GLU A 50 16.24 20.12 -12.75
CA GLU A 50 15.62 18.79 -12.78
C GLU A 50 15.53 18.21 -11.37
N LEU A 51 16.56 18.43 -10.54
CA LEU A 51 16.57 18.02 -9.14
C LEU A 51 15.47 18.74 -8.34
N ASP A 52 15.29 20.05 -8.57
CA ASP A 52 14.25 20.83 -7.90
C ASP A 52 12.84 20.33 -8.27
N ALA A 53 12.57 20.14 -9.56
CA ALA A 53 11.30 19.57 -10.02
C ALA A 53 11.04 18.18 -9.41
N CYS A 54 12.08 17.35 -9.29
CA CYS A 54 12.00 16.05 -8.64
C CYS A 54 11.66 16.15 -7.15
N GLU A 55 12.28 17.07 -6.40
CA GLU A 55 11.95 17.26 -4.98
C GLU A 55 10.53 17.81 -4.78
N GLN A 56 10.05 18.70 -5.66
CA GLN A 56 8.66 19.16 -5.64
C GLN A 56 7.68 18.00 -5.86
N ALA A 57 7.96 17.11 -6.82
CA ALA A 57 7.14 15.92 -7.05
C ALA A 57 7.17 14.97 -5.84
N VAL A 58 8.34 14.73 -5.24
CA VAL A 58 8.47 13.86 -4.05
C VAL A 58 7.77 14.47 -2.83
N SER A 59 7.77 15.79 -2.68
CA SER A 59 7.00 16.47 -1.64
C SER A 59 5.49 16.16 -1.76
N ARG A 60 4.95 16.17 -2.98
CA ARG A 60 3.54 15.78 -3.24
C ARG A 60 3.27 14.31 -2.92
N ILE A 61 4.21 13.40 -3.22
CA ILE A 61 4.11 11.99 -2.85
C ILE A 61 4.09 11.84 -1.31
N ASN A 62 4.98 12.52 -0.59
CA ASN A 62 5.03 12.47 0.87
C ASN A 62 3.77 13.05 1.52
N ALA A 63 3.19 14.12 0.96
CA ALA A 63 1.91 14.66 1.40
C ALA A 63 0.80 13.61 1.23
N ALA A 64 0.73 12.95 0.06
CA ALA A 64 -0.24 11.89 -0.19
C ALA A 64 -0.07 10.68 0.76
N ILE A 65 1.17 10.28 1.08
CA ILE A 65 1.46 9.23 2.07
C ILE A 65 0.97 9.63 3.46
N THR A 66 1.23 10.88 3.86
CA THR A 66 0.82 11.40 5.17
C THR A 66 -0.70 11.40 5.31
N ASP A 67 -1.40 11.91 4.28
CA ASP A 67 -2.87 11.91 4.26
C ASP A 67 -3.44 10.49 4.30
N ALA A 68 -2.87 9.57 3.49
CA ALA A 68 -3.31 8.18 3.46
C ALA A 68 -3.12 7.49 4.81
N ALA A 69 -2.00 7.76 5.48
CA ALA A 69 -1.74 7.23 6.81
C ALA A 69 -2.74 7.76 7.84
N GLY A 70 -3.01 9.07 7.85
CA GLY A 70 -4.01 9.66 8.75
C GLY A 70 -5.42 9.10 8.52
N LEU A 71 -5.79 8.82 7.27
CA LEU A 71 -7.07 8.19 6.95
C LEU A 71 -7.17 6.76 7.50
N ILE A 72 -6.11 5.95 7.31
CA ILE A 72 -6.05 4.59 7.85
C ILE A 72 -6.09 4.62 9.39
N ASP A 73 -5.29 5.49 10.02
CA ASP A 73 -5.26 5.66 11.47
C ASP A 73 -6.65 6.02 12.02
N GLY A 74 -7.39 6.87 11.32
CA GLY A 74 -8.77 7.22 11.67
C GLY A 74 -9.68 5.98 11.77
N PHE A 75 -9.65 5.09 10.77
CA PHE A 75 -10.45 3.85 10.81
C PHE A 75 -9.97 2.87 11.88
N LEU A 76 -8.65 2.70 12.03
CA LEU A 76 -8.08 1.74 12.97
C LEU A 76 -8.26 2.18 14.43
N SER A 77 -8.29 3.48 14.71
CA SER A 77 -8.49 4.02 16.05
C SER A 77 -9.84 3.63 16.67
N VAL A 78 -10.88 3.44 15.84
CA VAL A 78 -12.25 3.08 16.26
C VAL A 78 -12.29 1.79 17.08
N ARG A 79 -11.41 0.83 16.78
CA ARG A 79 -11.33 -0.46 17.48
C ARG A 79 -10.10 -0.60 18.38
N GLY A 80 -9.33 0.46 18.60
CA GLY A 80 -8.15 0.43 19.47
C GLY A 80 -6.98 -0.37 18.90
N TYR A 81 -6.83 -0.45 17.58
CA TYR A 81 -5.68 -1.10 16.93
C TYR A 81 -4.35 -0.35 17.15
N LEU A 82 -4.42 0.94 17.47
CA LEU A 82 -3.24 1.80 17.61
C LEU A 82 -2.77 1.87 19.08
N PRO A 83 -1.45 1.88 19.34
CA PRO A 83 -0.36 1.80 18.37
C PRO A 83 -0.13 0.37 17.85
N LEU A 84 0.11 0.21 16.55
CA LEU A 84 0.45 -1.08 15.95
C LEU A 84 1.88 -1.49 16.33
N GLN A 85 2.05 -2.71 16.85
CA GLN A 85 3.38 -3.27 17.12
C GLN A 85 4.11 -3.67 15.83
N GLN A 86 3.36 -4.24 14.88
CA GLN A 86 3.80 -4.60 13.54
C GLN A 86 2.77 -4.07 12.56
N VAL A 87 3.22 -3.54 11.42
CA VAL A 87 2.32 -3.14 10.34
C VAL A 87 1.97 -4.37 9.50
N PRO A 88 0.69 -4.78 9.43
CA PRO A 88 0.27 -5.86 8.53
C PRO A 88 0.43 -5.46 7.06
N ASP A 89 0.85 -6.42 6.22
CA ASP A 89 1.09 -6.18 4.78
C ASP A 89 -0.15 -5.64 4.05
N ILE A 90 -1.34 -6.01 4.50
CA ILE A 90 -2.59 -5.53 3.91
C ILE A 90 -2.75 -4.00 4.06
N LEU A 91 -2.24 -3.40 5.15
CA LEU A 91 -2.26 -1.95 5.32
C LEU A 91 -1.33 -1.25 4.33
N VAL A 92 -0.21 -1.88 3.95
CA VAL A 92 0.68 -1.38 2.89
C VAL A 92 -0.07 -1.32 1.56
N VAL A 93 -0.84 -2.37 1.25
CA VAL A 93 -1.65 -2.44 0.01
C VAL A 93 -2.71 -1.35 -0.02
N TRP A 94 -3.47 -1.17 1.06
CA TRP A 94 -4.50 -0.13 1.14
C TRP A 94 -3.90 1.28 1.12
N CYS A 95 -2.81 1.50 1.85
CA CYS A 95 -2.11 2.78 1.85
C CYS A 95 -1.63 3.15 0.44
N ARG A 96 -1.04 2.19 -0.29
CA ARG A 96 -0.64 2.38 -1.69
C ARG A 96 -1.81 2.78 -2.58
N ALA A 97 -2.94 2.09 -2.49
CA ALA A 97 -4.12 2.41 -3.30
C ALA A 97 -4.62 3.84 -3.05
N ILE A 98 -4.66 4.25 -1.78
CA ILE A 98 -5.07 5.62 -1.39
C ILE A 98 -4.07 6.67 -1.87
N VAL A 99 -2.76 6.42 -1.73
CA VAL A 99 -1.71 7.32 -2.23
C VAL A 99 -1.83 7.49 -3.74
N ARG A 100 -1.95 6.38 -4.47
CA ARG A 100 -2.07 6.38 -5.93
C ARG A 100 -3.27 7.19 -6.39
N TYR A 101 -4.44 6.97 -5.77
CA TYR A 101 -5.66 7.73 -6.06
C TYR A 101 -5.51 9.22 -5.77
N LYS A 102 -4.93 9.59 -4.61
CA LYS A 102 -4.70 11.00 -4.26
C LYS A 102 -3.81 11.73 -5.25
N LEU A 103 -2.82 11.05 -5.82
CA LEU A 103 -1.97 11.65 -6.86
C LEU A 103 -2.67 11.78 -8.22
N HIS A 104 -3.70 10.96 -8.48
CA HIS A 104 -4.45 10.97 -9.73
C HIS A 104 -5.67 11.91 -9.73
N ILE A 105 -6.03 12.51 -8.59
CA ILE A 105 -7.30 13.25 -8.42
C ILE A 105 -7.48 14.46 -9.35
N ASN A 106 -6.38 15.04 -9.85
CA ASN A 106 -6.44 16.16 -10.81
C ASN A 106 -6.74 15.71 -12.25
N ARG A 107 -6.84 14.40 -12.53
CA ARG A 107 -7.25 13.93 -13.85
C ARG A 107 -8.75 14.20 -14.03
N LEU A 108 -9.07 15.05 -15.01
CA LEU A 108 -10.42 15.49 -15.38
C LEU A 108 -11.42 14.37 -15.71
N ASN A 109 -10.97 13.12 -15.85
CA ASN A 109 -11.79 11.96 -16.27
C ASN A 109 -11.58 10.75 -15.34
N SER A 110 -11.90 10.90 -14.06
CA SER A 110 -11.98 9.74 -13.15
C SER A 110 -13.29 9.00 -13.41
N ASP A 111 -13.28 8.02 -14.32
CA ASP A 111 -14.39 7.09 -14.54
C ASP A 111 -14.39 6.02 -13.42
N ASP A 112 -15.56 5.54 -13.02
CA ASP A 112 -15.72 4.45 -12.02
C ASP A 112 -15.05 3.14 -12.49
N LYS A 113 -14.72 3.03 -13.78
CA LYS A 113 -13.99 1.91 -14.37
C LYS A 113 -12.46 2.02 -14.26
N ASP A 114 -11.92 3.15 -13.79
CA ASP A 114 -10.49 3.30 -13.58
C ASP A 114 -10.02 2.34 -12.46
N PRO A 115 -9.06 1.45 -12.73
CA PRO A 115 -8.47 0.59 -11.71
C PRO A 115 -7.99 1.36 -10.46
N VAL A 116 -7.50 2.60 -10.61
CA VAL A 116 -7.05 3.43 -9.47
C VAL A 116 -8.22 3.77 -8.54
N THR A 117 -9.33 4.23 -9.10
CA THR A 117 -10.56 4.58 -8.36
C THR A 117 -11.16 3.33 -7.71
N ARG A 118 -11.21 2.22 -8.44
CA ARG A 118 -11.70 0.94 -7.92
C ARG A 118 -10.89 0.46 -6.72
N ASP A 119 -9.56 0.41 -6.85
CA ASP A 119 -8.68 -0.09 -5.79
C ASP A 119 -8.75 0.81 -4.53
N TYR A 120 -8.93 2.13 -4.71
CA TYR A 120 -9.20 3.07 -3.62
C TYR A 120 -10.54 2.77 -2.92
N ASN A 121 -11.62 2.61 -3.68
CA ASN A 121 -12.94 2.31 -3.12
C ASN A 121 -12.95 0.97 -2.38
N ASP A 122 -12.26 -0.04 -2.90
CA ASP A 122 -12.09 -1.33 -2.25
C ASP A 122 -11.30 -1.21 -0.93
N ALA A 123 -10.23 -0.42 -0.92
CA ALA A 123 -9.48 -0.12 0.30
C ALA A 123 -10.35 0.55 1.37
N LEU A 124 -11.12 1.59 1.02
CA LEU A 124 -12.04 2.26 1.94
C LEU A 124 -13.10 1.30 2.49
N LYS A 125 -13.65 0.44 1.64
CA LYS A 125 -14.66 -0.55 2.03
C LYS A 125 -14.09 -1.53 3.04
N LEU A 126 -12.89 -2.07 2.81
CA LEU A 126 -12.23 -3.00 3.71
C LEU A 126 -11.80 -2.35 5.02
N LEU A 127 -11.31 -1.10 4.99
CA LEU A 127 -11.04 -0.32 6.19
C LEU A 127 -12.30 -0.12 7.04
N ARG A 128 -13.44 0.19 6.41
CA ARG A 128 -14.72 0.31 7.10
C ARG A 128 -15.18 -1.03 7.69
N LEU A 129 -15.05 -2.13 6.96
CA LEU A 129 -15.34 -3.47 7.48
C LEU A 129 -14.43 -3.83 8.66
N THR A 130 -13.17 -3.41 8.63
CA THR A 130 -12.22 -3.59 9.74
C THR A 130 -12.65 -2.80 10.97
N ALA A 131 -13.03 -1.52 10.79
CA ALA A 131 -13.56 -0.69 11.87
C ALA A 131 -14.88 -1.25 12.44
N ASP A 132 -15.73 -1.85 11.60
CA ASP A 132 -16.94 -2.56 12.02
C ASP A 132 -16.65 -3.92 12.70
N GLY A 133 -15.41 -4.42 12.67
CA GLY A 133 -15.03 -5.74 13.19
C GLY A 133 -15.45 -6.92 12.32
N LYS A 134 -15.79 -6.67 11.06
CA LYS A 134 -16.21 -7.68 10.08
C LYS A 134 -15.06 -8.17 9.21
N PHE A 135 -13.91 -7.52 9.27
CA PHE A 135 -12.69 -7.90 8.58
C PHE A 135 -11.52 -7.94 9.58
N SER A 136 -10.71 -8.98 9.50
CA SER A 136 -9.51 -9.16 10.33
C SER A 136 -8.26 -8.72 9.57
N LEU A 137 -7.30 -8.11 10.29
CA LEU A 137 -6.00 -7.74 9.72
C LEU A 137 -5.05 -8.95 9.51
N GLY A 138 -5.54 -10.17 9.70
CA GLY A 138 -4.79 -11.42 9.50
C GLY A 138 -4.28 -12.01 10.81
N ALA A 139 -3.30 -12.92 10.73
CA ALA A 139 -2.78 -13.64 11.91
C ALA A 139 -2.15 -12.72 12.99
N ALA A 140 -1.74 -11.50 12.61
CA ALA A 140 -1.18 -10.50 13.51
C ALA A 140 -2.22 -9.49 14.02
N ASP A 141 -3.51 -9.78 13.85
CA ASP A 141 -4.61 -8.92 14.31
C ASP A 141 -4.72 -8.95 15.85
N PRO A 142 -4.39 -7.84 16.55
CA PRO A 142 -4.35 -7.81 18.01
C PRO A 142 -5.75 -7.71 18.65
N VAL A 143 -6.79 -7.42 17.86
CA VAL A 143 -8.17 -7.18 18.33
C VAL A 143 -9.14 -8.24 17.82
N SER A 144 -8.64 -9.23 17.07
CA SER A 144 -9.46 -10.33 16.58
C SER A 144 -9.98 -11.20 17.73
N THR A 145 -11.30 -11.27 17.85
CA THR A 145 -12.03 -12.13 18.80
C THR A 145 -12.42 -13.48 18.18
N SER A 146 -11.62 -14.02 17.26
CA SER A 146 -11.93 -15.31 16.62
C SER A 146 -11.67 -16.48 17.57
N SER A 147 -12.66 -16.79 18.41
CA SER A 147 -12.74 -17.99 19.25
C SER A 147 -12.93 -19.31 18.47
N ASN A 148 -12.61 -19.34 17.16
CA ASN A 148 -12.79 -20.50 16.30
C ASN A 148 -11.55 -20.71 15.40
N ALA A 149 -10.39 -20.87 16.02
CA ALA A 149 -9.26 -21.47 15.31
C ALA A 149 -9.65 -22.93 14.96
N PRO A 150 -9.56 -23.37 13.68
CA PRO A 150 -9.76 -24.78 13.36
C PRO A 150 -8.67 -25.59 14.07
N GLU A 151 -9.07 -26.40 15.04
CA GLU A 151 -8.19 -27.34 15.73
C GLU A 151 -7.84 -28.46 14.75
N TRP A 152 -6.64 -28.41 14.19
CA TRP A 152 -6.13 -29.49 13.35
C TRP A 152 -5.58 -30.60 14.24
N THR A 153 -6.44 -31.55 14.59
CA THR A 153 -6.02 -32.81 15.20
C THR A 153 -5.51 -33.73 14.11
N ALA A 154 -4.19 -33.93 14.05
CA ALA A 154 -3.59 -34.92 13.16
C ALA A 154 -4.14 -36.32 13.52
N GLY A 155 -5.07 -36.83 12.71
CA GLY A 155 -5.49 -38.22 12.80
C GLY A 155 -4.32 -39.14 12.50
N GLN A 156 -4.00 -40.09 13.39
CA GLN A 156 -2.98 -41.09 13.17
C GLN A 156 -3.31 -41.89 11.91
N SER A 157 -2.57 -41.67 10.83
CA SER A 157 -2.71 -42.40 9.57
C SER A 157 -2.09 -43.80 9.71
N THR A 158 -2.91 -44.78 10.10
CA THR A 158 -2.56 -46.21 10.01
C THR A 158 -2.73 -46.68 8.57
N PHE A 159 -1.83 -46.24 7.69
CA PHE A 159 -1.66 -46.83 6.36
C PHE A 159 -0.24 -47.38 6.24
N ARG A 160 -0.05 -48.59 6.75
CA ARG A 160 1.01 -49.52 6.35
C ARG A 160 0.68 -50.88 6.94
N ASP A 161 0.41 -51.85 6.07
CA ASP A 161 1.10 -53.16 6.01
C ASP A 161 0.20 -54.28 5.43
N ALA A 162 -0.15 -54.18 4.15
CA ALA A 162 -0.73 -55.29 3.40
C ALA A 162 -0.47 -55.13 1.90
N LEU A 163 0.80 -55.15 1.50
CA LEU A 163 1.16 -55.44 0.11
C LEU A 163 2.48 -56.24 0.10
N ARG A 164 2.40 -57.47 0.61
CA ARG A 164 3.31 -58.56 0.26
C ARG A 164 2.46 -59.68 -0.33
N ASP A 165 2.96 -60.18 -1.46
CA ASP A 165 2.50 -61.34 -2.21
C ASP A 165 1.28 -61.13 -3.12
N TYR A 166 1.55 -60.83 -4.40
CA TYR A 166 1.07 -61.62 -5.55
C TYR A 166 1.92 -61.34 -6.79
#